data_AF-A0A0K0E9R7-F1
#
_entry.id   AF-A0A0K0E9R7-F1
#
_cell.length_a   1.000
_cell.length_b   1.000
_cell.length_c   1.000
_cell.angle_alpha   90.00
_cell.angle_beta   90.00
_cell.angle_gamma   90.00
#
_symmetry.space_group_name_H-M   'P 1'
#
loop_
_entity.id
_entity.type
_entity.pdbx_description
1 polymer ?
#
loop_
_entity_poly.entity_id
_entity_poly.type
_entity_poly.pdbx_seq_one_letter_code
_entity_poly.pdbx_strand_id
1 'polypeptide(L)'
;MNTNGGSAQSIDKKKETHLRCERQRREAINNGYNELRELLPKSMSSLGCKTTNASILFRSSDYIQQLTGKLENQEEELSKLRSKVAALQMIASEYENLSMESCPQLEESRDQQALIRLLEMVFESFKNDVDTSDYEKLTKTLLSWVEKLDYKSISIEALAHLYTTNP
;
A
#
# COMPACT_ATOMS: atom_id res chain seq x y z
N MET A 1 -6.10 -56.14 -59.74
CA MET A 1 -6.53 -54.72 -59.89
C MET A 1 -7.53 -54.45 -58.76
N ASN A 2 -7.09 -54.14 -57.54
CA ASN A 2 -6.53 -52.89 -57.00
C ASN A 2 -7.52 -51.70 -56.96
N THR A 3 -7.54 -51.06 -55.78
CA THR A 3 -7.88 -49.66 -55.44
C THR A 3 -9.27 -49.16 -54.99
N ASN A 4 -10.31 -49.96 -54.71
CA ASN A 4 -11.58 -49.38 -54.18
C ASN A 4 -11.80 -49.45 -52.65
N GLY A 5 -11.05 -50.30 -51.93
CA GLY A 5 -11.21 -50.44 -50.46
C GLY A 5 -10.48 -49.38 -49.61
N GLY A 6 -9.48 -48.71 -50.19
CA GLY A 6 -8.70 -47.69 -49.48
C GLY A 6 -9.41 -46.35 -49.32
N SER A 7 -10.34 -46.01 -50.23
CA SER A 7 -11.06 -44.73 -50.21
C SER A 7 -12.10 -44.68 -49.09
N ALA A 8 -12.92 -45.73 -48.93
CA ALA A 8 -13.95 -45.80 -47.89
C ALA A 8 -13.33 -45.79 -46.48
N GLN A 9 -12.31 -46.63 -46.22
CA GLN A 9 -11.60 -46.63 -44.94
C GLN A 9 -10.89 -45.30 -44.66
N SER A 10 -10.36 -44.63 -45.69
CA SER A 10 -9.76 -43.29 -45.55
C SER A 10 -10.80 -42.24 -45.18
N ILE A 11 -11.98 -42.29 -45.80
CA ILE A 11 -13.09 -41.37 -45.51
C ILE A 11 -13.56 -41.56 -44.07
N ASP A 12 -13.72 -42.80 -43.60
CA ASP A 12 -14.18 -43.05 -42.22
C ASP A 12 -13.15 -42.60 -41.18
N LYS A 13 -11.85 -42.84 -41.41
CA LYS A 13 -10.77 -42.29 -40.57
C LYS A 13 -10.78 -40.76 -40.53
N LYS A 14 -11.03 -40.09 -41.67
CA LYS A 14 -11.18 -38.63 -41.74
C LYS A 14 -12.39 -38.15 -40.95
N LYS A 15 -13.54 -38.83 -41.06
CA LYS A 15 -14.75 -38.52 -40.28
C LYS A 15 -14.53 -38.67 -38.79
N GLU A 16 -13.92 -39.77 -38.35
CA GLU A 16 -13.60 -40.01 -36.93
C GLU A 16 -12.66 -38.94 -36.38
N THR A 17 -11.60 -38.61 -37.12
CA THR A 17 -10.67 -37.55 -36.74
C THR A 17 -11.38 -36.20 -36.63
N HIS A 18 -12.21 -35.85 -37.62
CA HIS A 18 -13.00 -34.61 -37.59
C HIS A 18 -13.94 -34.55 -36.37
N LEU A 19 -14.64 -35.64 -36.05
CA LEU A 19 -15.51 -35.72 -34.88
C LEU A 19 -14.73 -35.58 -33.56
N ARG A 20 -13.53 -36.16 -33.49
CA ARG A 20 -12.63 -36.00 -32.33
C ARG A 20 -12.19 -34.55 -32.16
N CYS A 21 -11.75 -33.89 -33.24
CA CYS A 21 -11.37 -32.48 -33.23
C CYS A 21 -12.55 -31.58 -32.83
N GLU A 22 -13.75 -31.85 -33.36
CA GLU A 22 -14.97 -31.12 -33.01
C GLU A 22 -15.34 -31.27 -31.53
N ARG A 23 -15.19 -32.48 -30.98
CA ARG A 23 -15.41 -32.73 -29.54
C ARG A 23 -14.43 -31.95 -28.68
N GLN A 24 -13.14 -32.00 -29.01
CA GLN A 24 -12.10 -31.26 -28.28
C GLN A 24 -12.36 -29.75 -28.33
N ARG A 25 -12.77 -29.21 -29.49
CA ARG A 25 -13.14 -27.79 -29.62
C ARG A 25 -14.32 -27.43 -28.70
N ARG A 26 -15.35 -28.28 -28.61
CA ARG A 26 -16.50 -28.06 -27.72
C ARG A 26 -16.13 -28.14 -26.25
N GLU A 27 -15.28 -29.10 -25.87
CA GLU A 27 -14.77 -29.23 -24.50
C GLU A 27 -13.96 -28.00 -24.09
N ALA A 28 -13.09 -27.49 -24.97
CA ALA A 28 -12.33 -26.26 -24.72
C ALA A 28 -13.25 -25.04 -24.52
N ILE A 29 -14.30 -24.90 -25.34
CA ILE A 29 -15.30 -23.81 -25.17
C ILE A 29 -16.05 -23.95 -23.84
N ASN A 30 -16.49 -25.17 -23.49
CA ASN A 30 -17.18 -25.42 -22.22
C ASN A 30 -16.30 -25.12 -21.01
N ASN A 31 -15.00 -25.45 -21.09
CA ASN A 31 -14.04 -25.12 -20.05
C ASN A 31 -13.89 -23.60 -19.91
N GLY A 32 -13.80 -22.86 -21.02
CA GLY A 32 -13.76 -21.39 -21.01
C GLY A 32 -14.98 -20.75 -20.32
N TYR A 33 -16.19 -21.31 -20.51
CA TYR A 33 -17.38 -20.85 -19.77
C TYR A 33 -17.28 -21.11 -18.26
N ASN A 34 -16.71 -22.25 -17.85
CA ASN A 34 -16.50 -22.56 -16.44
C ASN A 34 -15.46 -21.61 -15.82
N GLU A 35 -14.35 -21.35 -16.51
CA GLU A 35 -13.33 -20.40 -16.06
C GLU A 35 -13.90 -18.98 -15.91
N LEU A 36 -14.65 -18.49 -16.90
CA LEU A 36 -15.33 -17.19 -16.81
C LEU A 36 -16.29 -17.13 -15.62
N ARG A 37 -16.99 -18.23 -15.33
CA ARG A 37 -17.91 -18.31 -14.20
C ARG A 37 -17.18 -18.23 -12.85
N GLU A 38 -16.01 -18.85 -12.72
CA GLU A 38 -15.20 -18.80 -11.50
C GLU A 38 -14.59 -17.40 -11.24
N LEU A 39 -14.26 -16.66 -12.30
CA LEU A 39 -13.73 -15.28 -12.19
C LEU A 39 -14.81 -14.26 -11.80
N LEU A 40 -16.08 -14.59 -12.01
CA LEU A 40 -17.19 -13.70 -11.69
C LEU A 40 -17.47 -13.68 -10.17
N PRO A 41 -17.79 -12.51 -9.58
CA PRO A 41 -18.19 -12.42 -8.20
C PRO A 41 -19.41 -13.31 -7.89
N LYS A 42 -19.36 -14.03 -6.76
CA LYS A 42 -20.47 -14.88 -6.30
C LYS A 42 -21.77 -14.09 -6.09
N SER A 43 -21.68 -12.79 -5.80
CA SER A 43 -22.85 -11.90 -5.69
C SER A 43 -23.61 -11.72 -7.00
N MET A 44 -22.96 -11.88 -8.16
CA MET A 44 -23.62 -11.84 -9.48
C MET A 44 -24.31 -13.17 -9.83
N SER A 45 -24.05 -14.24 -9.08
CA SER A 45 -24.72 -15.52 -9.28
C SER A 45 -26.12 -15.46 -8.66
N SER A 46 -27.16 -15.52 -9.50
CA SER A 46 -28.53 -15.70 -9.02
C SER A 46 -28.60 -16.98 -8.18
N LEU A 47 -28.82 -16.82 -6.88
CA LEU A 47 -29.05 -17.90 -5.92
C LEU A 47 -30.09 -18.87 -6.51
N GLY A 48 -29.68 -20.11 -6.79
CA GLY A 48 -30.58 -21.20 -7.18
C GLY A 48 -30.91 -21.37 -8.67
N CYS A 49 -30.44 -20.53 -9.60
CA CYS A 49 -30.68 -20.74 -11.04
C CYS A 49 -29.41 -21.20 -11.78
N LYS A 50 -29.54 -22.20 -12.66
CA LYS A 50 -28.46 -22.64 -13.56
C LYS A 50 -28.05 -21.45 -14.43
N THR A 51 -26.82 -20.95 -14.25
CA THR A 51 -26.33 -19.81 -15.04
C THR A 51 -26.17 -20.27 -16.49
N THR A 52 -26.91 -19.65 -17.41
CA THR A 52 -26.85 -19.96 -18.83
C THR A 52 -25.57 -19.39 -19.44
N ASN A 53 -25.07 -19.99 -20.53
CA ASN A 53 -23.90 -19.49 -21.25
C ASN A 53 -24.03 -18.01 -21.63
N ALA A 54 -25.21 -17.60 -22.12
CA ALA A 54 -25.51 -16.21 -22.42
C ALA A 54 -25.37 -15.31 -21.17
N SER A 55 -25.91 -15.75 -20.03
CA SER A 55 -25.79 -15.00 -18.77
C SER A 55 -24.35 -14.90 -18.28
N ILE A 56 -23.50 -15.91 -18.50
CA ILE A 56 -22.07 -15.84 -18.17
C ILE A 56 -21.43 -14.72 -19.00
N LEU A 57 -21.62 -14.71 -20.32
CA LEU A 57 -21.04 -13.69 -21.20
C LEU A 57 -21.49 -12.27 -20.83
N PHE A 58 -22.79 -12.06 -20.60
CA PHE A 58 -23.29 -10.75 -20.21
C PHE A 58 -22.70 -10.27 -18.88
N ARG A 59 -22.66 -11.16 -17.86
CA ARG A 59 -22.06 -10.83 -16.56
C ARG A 59 -20.57 -10.58 -16.68
N SER A 60 -19.84 -11.34 -17.50
CA SER A 60 -18.41 -11.12 -17.76
C SER A 60 -18.17 -9.77 -18.42
N SER A 61 -18.97 -9.39 -19.42
CA SER A 61 -18.87 -8.08 -20.06
C SER A 61 -19.13 -6.93 -19.09
N ASP A 62 -20.20 -7.04 -18.30
CA ASP A 62 -20.55 -6.04 -17.28
C ASP A 62 -19.47 -5.95 -16.19
N TYR A 63 -18.95 -7.09 -15.74
CA TYR A 63 -17.90 -7.11 -14.73
C TYR A 63 -16.58 -6.51 -15.23
N ILE A 64 -16.22 -6.71 -16.49
CA ILE A 64 -15.07 -6.03 -17.12
C ILE A 64 -15.29 -4.52 -17.08
N GLN A 65 -16.47 -4.02 -17.47
CA GLN A 65 -16.78 -2.58 -17.42
C GLN A 65 -16.70 -2.03 -15.98
N GLN A 66 -17.23 -2.76 -15.01
CA GLN A 66 -17.13 -2.39 -13.59
C GLN A 66 -15.66 -2.35 -13.11
N LEU A 67 -14.83 -3.31 -13.50
CA LEU A 67 -13.41 -3.35 -13.14
C LEU A 67 -12.64 -2.20 -13.80
N THR A 68 -12.91 -1.89 -15.07
CA THR A 68 -12.31 -0.74 -15.76
C THR A 68 -12.65 0.56 -15.05
N GLY A 69 -13.94 0.79 -14.73
CA GLY A 69 -14.34 2.00 -13.99
C GLY A 69 -13.74 2.08 -12.57
N LYS A 70 -13.60 0.93 -11.88
CA LYS A 70 -12.91 0.89 -10.58
C LYS A 70 -11.43 1.24 -10.70
N LEU A 71 -10.75 0.74 -11.74
CA LEU A 71 -9.34 1.03 -11.98
C LEU A 71 -9.13 2.53 -12.24
N GLU A 72 -9.97 3.14 -13.08
CA GLU A 72 -9.92 4.58 -13.36
C GLU A 72 -10.14 5.42 -12.09
N ASN A 73 -11.16 5.08 -11.29
CA ASN A 73 -11.42 5.76 -10.01
C ASN A 73 -10.25 5.60 -9.02
N GLN A 74 -9.66 4.41 -8.94
CA GLN A 74 -8.51 4.16 -8.07
C GLN A 74 -7.28 4.95 -8.51
N GLU A 75 -7.03 5.07 -9.81
CA GLU A 75 -5.93 5.89 -10.34
C GLU A 75 -6.15 7.38 -10.04
N GLU A 76 -7.39 7.87 -10.16
CA GLU A 76 -7.73 9.25 -9.79
C GLU A 76 -7.49 9.52 -8.29
N GLU A 77 -7.94 8.61 -7.42
CA GLU A 77 -7.71 8.74 -5.97
C GLU A 77 -6.23 8.64 -5.60
N LEU A 78 -5.47 7.75 -6.25
CA LEU A 78 -4.02 7.67 -6.10
C LEU A 78 -3.33 8.96 -6.54
N SER A 79 -3.76 9.56 -7.65
CA SER A 79 -3.26 10.85 -8.12
C SER A 79 -3.52 11.98 -7.11
N LYS A 80 -4.74 12.07 -6.58
CA LYS A 80 -5.09 13.03 -5.51
C LYS A 80 -4.25 12.82 -4.26
N LEU A 81 -4.06 11.57 -3.83
CA LEU A 81 -3.29 11.26 -2.63
C LEU A 81 -1.81 11.61 -2.82
N ARG A 82 -1.23 11.28 -3.97
CA ARG A 82 0.15 11.67 -4.34
C ARG A 82 0.32 13.18 -4.32
N SER A 83 -0.63 13.93 -4.87
CA SER A 83 -0.62 15.40 -4.83
C SER A 83 -0.68 15.95 -3.41
N LYS A 84 -1.52 15.37 -2.53
CA LYS A 84 -1.57 15.74 -1.11
C LYS A 84 -0.26 15.47 -0.38
N VAL A 85 0.36 14.31 -0.61
CA VAL A 85 1.65 13.96 -0.01
C VAL A 85 2.73 14.94 -0.47
N ALA A 86 2.80 15.24 -1.77
CA ALA A 86 3.75 16.22 -2.31
C ALA A 86 3.53 17.62 -1.68
N ALA A 87 2.28 18.08 -1.57
CA ALA A 87 1.97 19.35 -0.94
C ALA A 87 2.37 19.38 0.55
N LEU A 88 2.12 18.31 1.31
CA LEU A 88 2.53 18.20 2.70
C LEU A 88 4.06 18.16 2.85
N GLN A 89 4.77 17.50 1.95
CA GLN A 89 6.24 17.50 1.92
C GLN A 89 6.79 18.89 1.65
N MET A 90 6.19 19.65 0.72
CA MET A 90 6.55 21.05 0.49
C MET A 90 6.32 21.89 1.75
N ILE A 91 5.14 21.78 2.38
CA ILE A 91 4.83 22.51 3.61
C ILE A 91 5.84 22.15 4.73
N ALA A 92 6.14 20.86 4.91
CA ALA A 92 7.11 20.42 5.91
C ALA A 92 8.51 20.99 5.64
N SER A 93 8.95 20.99 4.37
CA SER A 93 10.22 21.60 3.95
C SER A 93 10.24 23.11 4.19
N GLU A 94 9.14 23.83 3.96
CA GLU A 94 9.07 25.27 4.26
C GLU A 94 9.15 25.54 5.76
N TYR A 95 8.50 24.72 6.61
CA TYR A 95 8.62 24.85 8.07
C TYR A 95 10.05 24.56 8.56
N GLU A 96 10.74 23.60 7.95
CA GLU A 96 12.15 23.29 8.24
C GLU A 96 13.08 24.44 7.82
N ASN A 97 12.84 25.07 6.66
CA ASN A 97 13.59 26.26 6.26
C ASN A 97 13.32 27.44 7.19
N LEU A 98 12.05 27.67 7.54
CA LEU A 98 11.66 28.74 8.46
C LEU A 98 12.26 28.53 9.85
N SER A 99 12.37 27.30 10.36
CA SER A 99 13.01 27.07 11.66
C SER A 99 14.52 27.35 11.62
N MET A 100 15.17 27.13 10.47
CA MET A 100 16.59 27.47 10.26
C MET A 100 16.82 28.98 10.12
N GLU A 101 15.91 29.70 9.45
CA GLU A 101 15.99 31.16 9.28
C GLU A 101 15.53 31.93 10.52
N SER A 102 14.56 31.38 11.26
CA SER A 102 13.99 31.99 12.47
C SER A 102 14.86 31.81 13.72
N CYS A 103 16.17 31.69 13.55
CA CYS A 103 17.12 32.08 14.58
C CYS A 103 17.63 33.50 14.28
N PRO A 104 16.80 34.56 14.33
CA PRO A 104 17.38 35.84 14.70
C PRO A 104 17.97 35.56 16.07
N GLN A 105 19.26 35.86 16.21
CA GLN A 105 19.86 36.09 17.52
C GLN A 105 19.14 37.31 18.12
N LEU A 106 17.87 37.12 18.52
CA LEU A 106 17.36 37.78 19.69
C LEU A 106 18.44 37.48 20.72
N GLU A 107 19.02 38.52 21.29
CA GLU A 107 19.92 38.42 22.43
C GLU A 107 19.12 37.74 23.56
N GLU A 108 19.01 36.42 23.48
CA GLU A 108 18.31 35.58 24.42
C GLU A 108 19.00 35.78 25.75
N SER A 109 18.21 36.00 26.79
CA SER A 109 18.79 36.06 28.13
C SER A 109 19.53 34.75 28.40
N ARG A 110 20.61 34.79 29.19
CA ARG A 110 21.33 33.57 29.59
C ARG A 110 20.38 32.49 30.13
N ASP A 111 19.32 32.89 30.81
CA ASP A 111 18.28 31.98 31.32
C ASP A 111 17.50 31.29 30.19
N GLN A 112 17.18 32.02 29.10
CA GLN A 112 16.53 31.44 27.92
C GLN A 112 17.43 30.43 27.23
N GLN A 113 18.71 30.76 27.04
CA GLN A 113 19.69 29.83 26.44
C GLN A 113 19.85 28.56 27.28
N ALA A 114 19.86 28.68 28.62
CA ALA A 114 19.93 27.55 29.53
C ALA A 114 18.73 26.62 29.36
N LEU A 115 17.54 27.22 29.29
CA LEU A 115 16.28 26.49 29.16
C LEU A 115 16.16 25.81 27.80
N ILE A 116 16.50 26.50 26.71
CA ILE A 116 16.52 25.92 25.36
C ILE A 116 17.43 24.71 25.33
N ARG A 117 18.65 24.85 25.88
CA ARG A 117 19.62 23.76 25.91
C ARG A 117 19.13 22.57 26.75
N LEU A 118 18.55 22.84 27.92
CA LEU A 118 17.93 21.80 28.76
C LEU A 118 16.86 21.04 27.98
N LEU A 119 15.97 21.76 27.27
CA LEU A 119 14.91 21.16 26.47
C LEU A 119 15.45 20.32 25.32
N GLU A 120 16.48 20.80 24.62
CA GLU A 120 17.16 20.02 23.57
C GLU A 120 17.75 18.72 24.11
N MET A 121 18.45 18.78 25.25
CA MET A 121 19.06 17.58 25.85
C MET A 121 18.01 16.58 26.33
N VAL A 122 16.93 17.05 26.96
CA VAL A 122 15.81 16.19 27.38
C VAL A 122 15.14 15.57 26.16
N PHE A 123 14.92 16.35 25.10
CA PHE A 123 14.30 15.85 23.87
C PHE A 123 15.19 14.85 23.13
N GLU A 124 16.50 15.06 23.12
CA GLU A 124 17.45 14.09 22.55
C GLU A 124 17.44 12.78 23.33
N SER A 125 17.41 12.83 24.67
CA SER A 125 17.23 11.62 25.49
C SER A 125 15.91 10.91 25.17
N PHE A 126 14.81 11.66 25.04
CA PHE A 126 13.51 11.10 24.66
C PHE A 126 13.59 10.35 23.32
N LYS A 127 14.18 10.96 22.28
CA LYS A 127 14.29 10.35 20.95
C LYS A 127 15.07 9.03 20.96
N ASN A 128 16.08 8.92 21.80
CA ASN A 128 16.93 7.73 21.87
C ASN A 128 16.32 6.60 22.70
N ASP A 129 15.54 6.93 23.74
CA ASP A 129 15.09 5.96 24.74
C ASP A 129 13.60 5.58 24.64
N VAL A 130 12.78 6.37 23.92
CA VAL A 130 11.32 6.14 23.81
C VAL A 130 10.92 5.60 22.44
N ASP A 131 10.34 4.39 22.43
CA ASP A 131 9.84 3.73 21.21
C ASP A 131 8.37 4.12 20.95
N THR A 132 8.12 4.82 19.85
CA THR A 132 6.79 5.29 19.43
C THR A 132 6.10 4.37 18.43
N SER A 133 6.68 3.21 18.12
CA SER A 133 6.18 2.31 17.06
C SER A 133 4.84 1.64 17.39
N ASP A 134 4.58 1.41 18.68
CA ASP A 134 3.37 0.74 19.17
C ASP A 134 2.97 1.27 20.56
N TYR A 135 1.68 1.24 20.88
CA TYR A 135 1.16 1.77 22.14
C TYR A 135 1.71 1.01 23.38
N GLU A 136 1.87 -0.31 23.29
CA GLU A 136 2.42 -1.10 24.40
C GLU A 136 3.90 -0.77 24.64
N LYS A 137 4.67 -0.59 23.56
CA LYS A 137 6.08 -0.22 23.66
C LYS A 137 6.25 1.22 24.14
N LEU A 138 5.41 2.14 23.66
CA LEU A 138 5.41 3.53 24.10
C LEU A 138 5.19 3.62 25.60
N THR A 139 4.13 2.98 26.12
CA THR A 139 3.83 3.03 27.56
C THR A 139 4.96 2.46 28.42
N LYS A 140 5.57 1.34 27.99
CA LYS A 140 6.71 0.74 28.71
C LYS A 140 7.97 1.61 28.67
N THR A 141 8.34 2.09 27.48
CA THR A 141 9.59 2.85 27.29
C THR A 141 9.47 4.26 27.85
N LEU A 142 8.32 4.93 27.68
CA LEU A 142 8.07 6.26 28.23
C LEU A 142 8.15 6.27 29.76
N LEU A 143 7.49 5.33 30.43
CA LEU A 143 7.54 5.25 31.90
C LEU A 143 8.96 4.97 32.38
N SER A 144 9.66 4.02 31.75
CA SER A 144 11.05 3.72 32.08
C SER A 144 11.99 4.91 31.84
N TRP A 145 11.76 5.67 30.76
CA TRP A 145 12.54 6.86 30.43
C TRP A 145 12.32 7.98 31.46
N VAL A 146 11.07 8.28 31.83
CA VAL A 146 10.75 9.29 32.85
C VAL A 146 11.41 8.95 34.19
N GLU A 147 11.45 7.67 34.58
CA GLU A 147 12.12 7.23 35.80
C GLU A 147 13.65 7.31 35.73
N LYS A 148 14.23 7.10 34.54
CA LYS A 148 15.69 7.17 34.33
C LYS A 148 16.22 8.58 34.13
N LEU A 149 15.35 9.53 33.76
CA LEU A 149 15.78 10.88 33.43
C LEU A 149 16.32 11.60 34.68
N ASP A 150 17.64 11.78 34.73
CA ASP A 150 18.27 12.59 35.77
C ASP A 150 18.24 14.08 35.41
N TYR A 151 17.13 14.73 35.75
CA TYR A 151 16.96 16.17 35.59
C TYR A 151 18.11 16.99 36.20
N LYS A 152 18.75 16.51 37.28
CA LYS A 152 19.84 17.24 37.93
C LYS A 152 21.11 17.19 37.10
N SER A 153 21.48 16.02 36.59
CA SER A 153 22.65 15.89 35.72
C SER A 153 22.49 16.73 34.45
N ILE A 154 21.33 16.64 33.78
CA ILE A 154 21.07 17.38 32.54
C ILE A 154 21.08 18.90 32.79
N SER A 155 20.47 19.36 33.89
CA SER A 155 20.48 20.80 34.23
C SER A 155 21.86 21.33 34.59
N ILE A 156 22.68 20.56 35.30
CA ILE A 156 24.07 20.93 35.59
C ILE A 156 24.87 21.04 34.29
N GLU A 157 24.72 20.10 33.37
CA GLU A 157 25.43 20.11 32.08
C GLU A 157 24.98 21.29 31.20
N ALA A 158 23.67 21.56 31.14
CA ALA A 158 23.13 22.71 30.43
C ALA A 158 23.66 24.05 31.00
N LEU A 159 23.70 24.19 32.33
CA LEU A 159 24.26 25.38 32.98
C LEU A 159 25.78 25.48 32.80
N ALA A 160 26.52 24.37 32.91
CA ALA A 160 27.97 24.35 32.75
C ALA A 160 28.40 24.88 31.38
N HIS A 161 27.66 24.58 30.32
CA HIS A 161 27.91 25.13 28.98
C HIS A 161 27.83 26.67 28.93
N LEU A 162 26.89 27.29 29.66
CA LEU A 162 26.75 28.74 29.70
C LEU A 162 27.85 29.45 30.51
N TYR A 163 28.38 28.78 31.54
CA TYR A 163 29.45 29.34 32.38
C TYR A 163 30.85 29.04 31.86
N THR A 164 31.03 28.00 31.02
CA THR A 164 32.33 27.64 30.41
C THR A 164 32.57 28.36 29.08
N THR A 165 31.51 28.81 28.40
CA THR A 165 31.60 29.72 27.25
C THR A 165 31.85 31.15 27.74
N ASN A 166 33.08 31.40 28.20
CA ASN A 166 33.60 32.74 28.44
C ASN A 166 33.73 33.48 27.09
N PRO A 167 33.35 34.76 26.96
CA PRO A 167 33.44 35.53 25.71
C PRO A 167 34.89 35.73 25.22
#